data_AF-A0A8B7YZW0-F1
#
_entry.id   AF-A0A8B7YZW0-F1
#
_cell.length_a   1.000
_cell.length_b   1.000
_cell.length_c   1.000
_cell.angle_alpha   90.00
_cell.angle_beta   90.00
_cell.angle_gamma   90.00
#
_symmetry.space_group_name_H-M   'P 1'
#
loop_
_entity.id
_entity.type
_entity.pdbx_description
1 polymer ?
#
loop_
_entity_poly.entity_id
_entity_poly.type
_entity_poly.pdbx_seq_one_letter_code
_entity_poly.pdbx_strand_id
1 'polypeptide(L)'
;MASLIGELGNLGGKEMTEEEAEQAQLIEEQRQEQENERKARHEKMEAEREVERQRIRDKYGLKKKEKEDPEADSAGRISRKKKTPAEMQAAMGPPAEEEEQGLVDTVMNFFTPLTDKISGFFGK
;
A
#
# COMPACT_ATOMS: atom_id res chain seq x y z
N MET A 1 33.51 -13.53 -15.38
CA MET A 1 33.43 -12.29 -16.16
C MET A 1 32.82 -12.58 -17.53
N ALA A 2 31.49 -12.69 -17.59
CA ALA A 2 30.71 -12.57 -18.81
C ALA A 2 29.53 -11.67 -18.44
N SER A 3 29.49 -10.51 -19.08
CA SER A 3 28.55 -9.42 -18.85
C SER A 3 27.13 -9.89 -19.14
N LEU A 4 26.25 -9.82 -18.14
CA LEU A 4 24.79 -9.97 -18.29
C LEU A 4 24.13 -8.59 -18.09
N ILE A 5 24.77 -7.55 -18.62
CA ILE A 5 24.21 -6.21 -18.80
C ILE A 5 23.97 -6.08 -20.30
N GLY A 6 22.76 -6.40 -20.75
CA GLY A 6 22.44 -6.26 -22.16
C GLY A 6 21.20 -6.98 -22.65
N GLU A 7 20.07 -6.92 -21.94
CA GLU A 7 18.79 -7.26 -22.59
C GLU A 7 17.55 -6.56 -21.99
N LEU A 8 17.71 -5.33 -21.49
CA LEU A 8 16.59 -4.46 -21.15
C LEU A 8 16.35 -3.42 -22.26
N GLY A 9 16.38 -3.88 -23.52
CA GLY A 9 16.38 -3.01 -24.70
C GLY A 9 15.42 -3.41 -25.83
N ASN A 10 14.60 -4.46 -25.68
CA ASN A 10 13.77 -4.96 -26.79
C ASN A 10 12.30 -5.22 -26.45
N LEU A 11 11.68 -4.37 -25.63
CA LEU A 11 10.21 -4.34 -25.43
C LEU A 11 9.57 -3.17 -26.18
N GLY A 12 10.01 -2.94 -27.41
CA GLY A 12 9.46 -1.90 -28.29
C GLY A 12 9.25 -2.43 -29.69
N GLY A 13 8.12 -3.07 -29.95
CA GLY A 13 7.69 -3.37 -31.32
C GLY A 13 7.40 -4.84 -31.67
N LYS A 14 6.92 -5.65 -30.72
CA LYS A 14 6.25 -6.91 -31.07
C LYS A 14 4.74 -6.64 -31.04
N GLU A 15 4.09 -6.75 -32.19
CA GLU A 15 2.62 -6.74 -32.24
C GLU A 15 2.12 -7.85 -31.31
N MET A 16 1.41 -7.47 -30.24
CA MET A 16 0.78 -8.45 -29.35
C MET A 16 -0.17 -9.30 -30.18
N THR A 17 -0.11 -10.61 -30.02
CA THR A 17 -1.10 -11.49 -30.63
C THR A 17 -2.48 -11.22 -30.01
N GLU A 18 -3.56 -11.48 -30.74
CA GLU A 18 -4.93 -11.35 -30.20
C GLU A 18 -5.09 -12.17 -28.90
N GLU A 19 -4.46 -13.34 -28.81
CA GLU A 19 -4.43 -14.17 -27.60
C GLU A 19 -3.69 -13.53 -26.41
N GLU A 20 -2.58 -12.82 -26.63
CA GLU A 20 -1.87 -12.09 -25.56
C GLU A 20 -2.67 -10.87 -25.08
N ALA A 21 -3.40 -10.21 -25.99
CA ALA A 21 -4.27 -9.08 -25.64
C ALA A 21 -5.49 -9.53 -24.82
N GLU A 22 -6.11 -10.67 -25.18
CA GLU A 22 -7.22 -11.26 -24.41
C GLU A 22 -6.76 -11.74 -23.02
N GLN A 23 -5.58 -12.36 -22.92
CA GLN A 23 -5.02 -12.76 -21.62
C GLN A 23 -4.71 -11.55 -20.73
N ALA A 24 -4.18 -10.46 -21.31
CA ALA A 24 -3.94 -9.22 -20.57
C ALA A 24 -5.25 -8.59 -20.06
N GLN A 25 -6.32 -8.63 -20.85
CA GLN A 25 -7.64 -8.16 -20.43
C GLN A 25 -8.21 -9.01 -19.30
N LEU A 26 -8.11 -10.34 -19.39
CA LEU A 26 -8.58 -11.26 -18.36
C LEU A 26 -7.86 -11.06 -17.02
N ILE A 27 -6.55 -10.81 -17.05
CA ILE A 27 -5.75 -10.51 -15.84
C ILE A 27 -6.18 -9.19 -15.22
N GLU A 28 -6.43 -8.16 -16.04
CA GLU A 28 -6.88 -6.85 -15.57
C GLU A 28 -8.30 -6.92 -14.99
N GLU A 29 -9.21 -7.67 -15.60
CA GLU A 29 -10.56 -7.91 -15.09
C GLU A 29 -10.52 -8.65 -13.73
N GLN A 30 -9.70 -9.69 -13.59
CA GLN A 30 -9.52 -10.39 -12.32
C GLN A 30 -8.97 -9.47 -11.22
N ARG A 31 -8.05 -8.57 -11.58
CA ARG A 31 -7.51 -7.58 -10.63
C ARG A 31 -8.59 -6.59 -10.19
N GLN A 32 -9.40 -6.12 -11.13
CA GLN A 32 -10.51 -5.20 -10.83
C GLN A 32 -11.58 -5.88 -9.97
N GLU A 33 -11.91 -7.13 -10.24
CA GLU A 33 -12.87 -7.91 -9.44
C GLU A 33 -12.38 -8.06 -7.99
N GLN A 34 -11.11 -8.44 -7.78
CA GLN A 34 -10.53 -8.52 -6.43
C GLN A 34 -10.55 -7.17 -5.69
N GLU A 35 -10.27 -6.07 -6.40
CA GLU A 35 -10.33 -4.74 -5.80
C GLU A 35 -11.76 -4.36 -5.42
N ASN A 36 -12.73 -4.67 -6.28
CA ASN A 36 -14.14 -4.44 -6.05
C ASN A 36 -14.67 -5.26 -4.88
N GLU A 37 -14.30 -6.54 -4.77
CA GLU A 37 -14.65 -7.36 -3.62
C GLU A 37 -14.09 -6.80 -2.31
N ARG A 38 -12.83 -6.33 -2.33
CA ARG A 38 -12.22 -5.70 -1.16
C ARG A 38 -12.95 -4.44 -0.75
N LYS A 39 -13.31 -3.59 -1.72
CA LYS A 39 -14.10 -2.36 -1.50
C LYS A 39 -15.48 -2.68 -0.97
N ALA A 40 -16.19 -3.63 -1.57
CA ALA A 40 -17.53 -4.05 -1.15
C ALA A 40 -17.53 -4.63 0.27
N ARG A 41 -16.56 -5.49 0.61
CA ARG A 41 -16.38 -6.00 1.99
C ARG A 41 -16.13 -4.86 2.98
N HIS A 42 -15.29 -3.90 2.61
CA HIS A 42 -14.99 -2.74 3.45
C HIS A 42 -16.24 -1.86 3.65
N GLU A 43 -16.97 -1.57 2.59
CA GLU A 43 -18.21 -0.79 2.66
C GLU A 43 -19.27 -1.45 3.54
N LYS A 44 -19.45 -2.77 3.38
CA LYS A 44 -20.36 -3.54 4.23
C LYS A 44 -19.96 -3.47 5.71
N MET A 45 -18.69 -3.67 6.02
CA MET A 45 -18.20 -3.58 7.41
C MET A 45 -18.36 -2.18 7.99
N GLU A 46 -18.12 -1.13 7.21
CA GLU A 46 -18.29 0.24 7.69
C GLU A 46 -19.77 0.61 7.88
N ALA A 47 -20.67 0.06 7.05
CA ALA A 47 -22.10 0.22 7.24
C ALA A 47 -22.58 -0.43 8.55
N GLU A 48 -22.19 -1.69 8.81
CA GLU A 48 -22.47 -2.37 10.09
C GLU A 48 -21.88 -1.60 11.28
N ARG A 49 -20.69 -1.03 11.10
CA ARG A 49 -20.04 -0.19 12.10
C ARG A 49 -20.81 1.09 12.39
N GLU A 50 -21.33 1.79 11.37
CA GLU A 50 -22.12 3.01 11.60
C GLU A 50 -23.46 2.70 12.27
N VAL A 51 -24.06 1.53 12.01
CA VAL A 51 -25.24 1.06 12.75
C VAL A 51 -24.93 0.93 14.24
N GLU A 52 -23.81 0.29 14.61
CA GLU A 52 -23.40 0.19 16.01
C GLU A 52 -23.09 1.57 16.61
N ARG A 53 -22.40 2.44 15.88
CA ARG A 53 -22.13 3.83 16.31
C ARG A 53 -23.43 4.58 16.59
N GLN A 54 -24.44 4.43 15.74
CA GLN A 54 -25.75 5.04 15.95
C GLN A 54 -26.48 4.42 17.14
N ARG A 55 -26.44 3.10 17.31
CA ARG A 55 -27.01 2.43 18.49
C ARG A 55 -26.41 2.97 19.79
N ILE A 56 -25.09 3.17 19.84
CA ILE A 56 -24.41 3.77 21.00
C ILE A 56 -24.79 5.24 21.18
N ARG A 57 -24.93 5.97 20.08
CA ARG A 57 -25.37 7.37 20.07
C ARG A 57 -26.76 7.50 20.71
N ASP A 58 -27.70 6.67 20.29
CA ASP A 58 -29.06 6.66 20.79
C ASP A 58 -29.13 6.16 22.23
N LYS A 59 -28.35 5.14 22.60
CA LYS A 59 -28.31 4.56 23.96
C LYS A 59 -27.99 5.60 25.03
N TYR A 60 -27.14 6.58 24.73
CA TYR A 60 -26.71 7.62 25.68
C TYR A 60 -27.20 9.03 25.31
N GLY A 61 -28.09 9.18 24.33
CA GLY A 61 -28.61 10.48 23.89
C GLY A 61 -27.53 11.43 23.35
N LEU A 62 -26.46 10.89 22.76
CA LEU A 62 -25.38 11.68 22.19
C LEU A 62 -25.85 12.33 20.87
N LYS A 63 -25.53 13.60 20.64
CA LYS A 63 -25.75 14.22 19.33
C LYS A 63 -24.53 13.95 18.44
N LYS A 64 -24.77 13.64 17.16
CA LYS A 64 -23.69 13.58 16.17
C LYS A 64 -23.13 15.00 16.03
N LYS A 65 -21.84 15.19 16.34
CA LYS A 65 -21.17 16.44 16.06
C LYS A 65 -21.07 16.60 14.54
N GLU A 66 -21.51 17.73 14.01
CA GLU A 66 -21.15 18.11 12.65
C GLU A 66 -19.63 18.31 12.60
N LYS A 67 -19.02 18.08 11.43
CA LYS A 67 -17.57 18.15 11.22
C LYS A 67 -17.08 19.58 11.44
N GLU A 68 -16.82 19.95 12.69
CA GLU A 68 -15.81 20.97 12.98
C GLU A 68 -14.44 20.41 12.62
N ASP A 69 -13.56 21.31 12.20
CA ASP A 69 -12.29 21.11 11.51
C ASP A 69 -11.51 19.84 11.94
N PRO A 70 -11.10 18.95 11.01
CA PRO A 70 -10.29 17.77 11.32
C PRO A 70 -8.95 18.08 12.02
N GLU A 71 -8.50 19.34 12.05
CA GLU A 71 -7.32 19.75 12.82
C GLU A 71 -7.53 19.72 14.35
N ALA A 72 -8.78 19.87 14.81
CA ALA A 72 -9.11 19.86 16.25
C ALA A 72 -8.98 18.46 16.90
N ASP A 73 -9.14 17.39 16.12
CA ASP A 73 -9.11 16.00 16.61
C ASP A 73 -7.69 15.48 16.92
N SER A 74 -6.66 16.28 16.63
CA SER A 74 -5.27 15.93 16.96
C SER A 74 -4.92 16.13 18.44
N ALA A 75 -5.77 16.84 19.21
CA ALA A 75 -5.49 17.28 20.58
C ALA A 75 -5.39 16.15 21.63
N GLY A 76 -5.64 14.89 21.27
CA GLY A 76 -5.50 13.74 22.17
C GLY A 76 -4.53 12.65 21.69
N ARG A 77 -3.83 12.85 20.57
CA ARG A 77 -2.98 11.81 19.97
C ARG A 77 -1.61 11.78 20.65
N ILE A 78 -1.30 10.69 21.36
CA ILE A 78 0.02 10.46 22.00
C ILE A 78 1.13 10.29 20.94
N SER A 79 0.78 9.81 19.74
CA SER A 79 1.76 9.67 18.66
C SER A 79 2.08 11.01 18.00
N ARG A 80 3.28 11.08 17.40
CA ARG A 80 3.78 12.28 16.70
C ARG A 80 2.72 12.85 15.77
N LYS A 81 2.63 14.19 15.76
CA LYS A 81 1.75 14.96 14.86
C LYS A 81 1.98 14.50 13.42
N LYS A 82 0.90 14.42 12.62
CA LYS A 82 1.01 14.16 11.18
C LYS A 82 1.87 15.27 10.58
N LYS A 83 2.96 14.91 9.92
CA LYS A 83 3.75 15.86 9.13
C LYS A 83 2.87 16.44 8.04
N THR A 84 2.94 17.74 7.82
CA THR A 84 2.28 18.36 6.67
C THR A 84 2.89 17.83 5.37
N PRO A 85 2.18 17.89 4.22
CA PRO A 85 2.75 17.48 2.93
C PRO A 85 4.10 18.17 2.64
N ALA A 86 4.23 19.45 2.99
CA ALA A 86 5.47 20.20 2.85
C ALA A 86 6.60 19.68 3.77
N GLU A 87 6.29 19.33 5.02
CA GLU A 87 7.27 18.74 5.95
C GLU A 87 7.65 17.31 5.59
N MET A 88 6.75 16.55 4.97
CA MET A 88 7.08 15.23 4.40
C MET A 88 8.03 15.38 3.22
N GLN A 89 7.77 16.36 2.35
CA GLN A 89 8.62 16.63 1.19
C GLN A 89 9.99 17.15 1.60
N ALA A 90 10.07 18.02 2.61
CA ALA A 90 11.33 18.48 3.19
C ALA A 90 12.11 17.35 3.89
N ALA A 91 11.41 16.42 4.54
CA ALA A 91 12.03 15.24 5.15
C ALA A 91 12.52 14.21 4.11
N MET A 92 12.03 14.27 2.86
CA MET A 92 12.48 13.43 1.77
C MET A 92 13.87 13.86 1.24
N GLY A 93 14.34 15.06 1.60
CA GLY A 93 15.60 15.64 1.12
C GLY A 93 15.61 15.90 -0.39
N PRO A 94 16.58 16.67 -0.92
CA PRO A 94 16.88 16.61 -2.35
C PRO A 94 17.29 15.17 -2.70
N PRO A 95 17.02 14.68 -3.93
CA PRO A 95 17.53 13.38 -4.35
C PRO A 95 19.06 13.42 -4.22
N ALA A 96 19.60 12.71 -3.22
CA ALA A 96 21.03 12.54 -3.12
C ALA A 96 21.46 11.76 -4.35
N GLU A 97 22.37 12.32 -5.15
CA GLU A 97 23.02 11.64 -6.27
C GLU A 97 24.03 10.59 -5.76
N GLU A 98 23.69 9.82 -4.73
CA GLU A 98 24.60 8.85 -4.12
C GLU A 98 23.86 7.57 -3.71
N GLU A 99 24.21 6.50 -4.44
CA GLU A 99 23.84 5.09 -4.29
C GLU A 99 22.36 4.70 -4.39
N GLU A 100 22.01 4.30 -5.62
CA GLU A 100 20.83 3.50 -5.99
C GLU A 100 20.87 2.10 -5.34
N GLN A 101 20.73 2.02 -4.02
CA GLN A 101 20.13 0.84 -3.39
C GLN A 101 18.64 1.14 -3.25
N GLY A 102 17.84 0.60 -4.17
CA GLY A 102 16.39 0.76 -4.13
C GLY A 102 15.84 0.35 -2.77
N LEU A 103 14.74 0.96 -2.34
CA LEU A 103 14.04 0.56 -1.11
C LEU A 103 13.76 -0.95 -1.08
N VAL A 104 13.49 -1.53 -2.25
CA VAL A 104 13.31 -2.97 -2.45
C VAL A 104 14.59 -3.75 -2.17
N ASP A 105 15.75 -3.30 -2.66
CA ASP A 105 17.04 -3.96 -2.40
C ASP A 105 17.42 -3.89 -0.92
N THR A 106 17.15 -2.75 -0.28
CA THR A 106 17.39 -2.58 1.17
C THR A 106 16.51 -3.53 1.98
N VAL A 107 15.24 -3.68 1.60
CA VAL A 107 14.31 -4.63 2.22
C VAL A 107 14.76 -6.06 1.96
N MET A 108 15.12 -6.42 0.73
CA MET A 108 15.59 -7.77 0.39
C MET A 108 16.88 -8.12 1.14
N ASN A 109 17.83 -7.21 1.25
CA ASN A 109 19.06 -7.42 2.02
C ASN A 109 18.80 -7.62 3.53
N PHE A 110 17.72 -7.06 4.06
CA PHE A 110 17.35 -7.24 5.46
C PHE A 110 16.59 -8.56 5.70
N PHE A 111 15.72 -8.95 4.78
CA PHE A 111 14.89 -10.15 4.94
C PHE A 111 15.59 -11.45 4.52
N THR A 112 16.44 -11.43 3.48
CA THR A 112 17.17 -12.60 2.99
C THR A 112 17.96 -13.36 4.07
N PRO A 113 18.83 -12.72 4.89
CA PRO A 113 19.54 -13.43 5.96
C PRO A 113 18.63 -13.86 7.12
N LEU A 114 17.45 -13.23 7.28
CA LEU A 114 16.46 -13.61 8.28
C LEU A 114 15.72 -14.89 7.85
N THR A 115 15.30 -14.95 6.59
CA THR A 115 14.64 -16.12 6.01
C THR A 115 15.56 -17.32 5.97
N ASP A 116 16.85 -17.14 5.68
CA ASP A 116 17.84 -18.23 5.69
C ASP A 116 18.12 -18.77 7.10
N LYS A 117 18.09 -17.91 8.12
CA LYS A 117 18.17 -18.35 9.52
C LYS A 117 16.93 -19.11 9.99
N ILE A 118 15.75 -18.69 9.54
CA ILE A 118 14.48 -19.34 9.89
C ILE A 118 14.34 -20.67 9.14
N SER A 119 14.72 -20.73 7.86
CA SER A 119 14.69 -21.96 7.07
C SER A 119 15.74 -22.97 7.56
N GLY A 120 16.94 -22.52 7.94
CA GLY A 120 17.97 -23.37 8.54
C GLY A 120 17.63 -23.91 9.94
N PHE A 121 16.69 -23.28 10.66
CA PHE A 121 16.23 -23.75 11.97
C PHE A 121 15.14 -24.83 11.88
N PHE A 122 14.34 -24.84 10.81
CA PHE A 122 13.27 -25.83 10.57
C PHE A 122 13.64 -26.92 9.55
N GLY A 123 14.79 -26.83 8.88
CA GLY A 123 15.25 -27.76 7.85
C GLY A 123 16.15 -28.90 8.34
N LYS A 124 15.83 -29.52 9.48
CA LYS A 124 16.51 -30.74 9.97
C LYS A 124 15.54 -31.91 10.07
#